data_AF-A2SSB9-F1
#
_entry.id   AF-A2SSB9-F1
#
_cell.length_a   1.000
_cell.length_b   1.000
_cell.length_c   1.000
_cell.angle_alpha   90.00
_cell.angle_beta   90.00
_cell.angle_gamma   90.00
#
_symmetry.space_group_name_H-M   'P 1'
#
loop_
_entity.id
_entity.type
_entity.pdbx_description
1 polymer ?
#
loop_
_entity_poly.entity_id
_entity_poly.type
_entity_poly.pdbx_seq_one_letter_code
_entity_poly.pdbx_strand_id
1 'polypeptide(L)'
;MCTNVMTQEIKKIAIAQDGSLVSQHFGHCMSYALFNLEDGKLSRLPDLENPGHEPGKLPRLLAAEGVNLIIAGGMGPRAIDLFEENGIEVILGVSGDLGRAAEAYVNGTLTAGTSSCSHEDHACGGEDHEHEHDHPAHIVCISSTGTSLDSPADMRFGRAPYFAVINLAANTASIFQNPFTDAESGVGPKVVQLLASNGVSVLITGRSGGNASAALKAGGIAAYELTEPITIAEALQKYLAHELSPLM
;
A
#
# COMPACT_ATOMS: atom_id res chain seq x y z
N MET A 1 50.10 12.64 -27.36
CA MET A 1 49.37 11.41 -26.94
C MET A 1 48.62 11.78 -25.68
N CYS A 2 47.38 12.23 -25.82
CA CYS A 2 46.55 12.62 -24.69
C CYS A 2 45.72 11.39 -24.35
N THR A 3 46.19 10.60 -23.39
CA THR A 3 45.45 9.45 -22.89
C THR A 3 44.18 9.98 -22.25
N ASN A 4 43.06 9.75 -22.92
CA ASN A 4 41.73 10.04 -22.42
C ASN A 4 41.59 9.22 -21.13
N VAL A 5 41.64 9.89 -19.98
CA VAL A 5 41.28 9.26 -18.71
C VAL A 5 39.78 9.03 -18.81
N MET A 6 39.40 7.84 -19.28
CA MET A 6 38.06 7.32 -19.14
C MET A 6 37.81 7.30 -17.63
N THR A 7 37.07 8.28 -17.13
CA THR A 7 36.48 8.21 -15.80
C THR A 7 35.61 6.97 -15.80
N GLN A 8 36.12 5.90 -15.18
CA GLN A 8 35.41 4.66 -14.93
C GLN A 8 34.09 5.05 -14.22
N GLU A 9 32.95 4.90 -14.91
CA GLU A 9 31.64 5.19 -14.34
C GLU A 9 31.32 4.10 -13.30
N ILE A 10 31.71 4.35 -12.05
CA ILE A 10 31.25 3.56 -10.92
C ILE A 10 29.75 3.83 -10.79
N LYS A 11 28.92 2.86 -11.18
CA LYS A 11 27.47 2.93 -11.02
C LYS A 11 27.08 2.15 -9.79
N LYS A 12 26.50 2.82 -8.81
CA LYS A 12 25.89 2.16 -7.65
C LYS A 12 24.42 1.90 -7.97
N ILE A 13 24.02 0.65 -7.89
CA ILE A 13 22.71 0.14 -8.27
C ILE A 13 21.99 -0.29 -7.01
N ALA A 14 20.75 0.14 -6.84
CA ALA A 14 19.86 -0.34 -5.80
C ALA A 14 18.73 -1.19 -6.41
N ILE A 15 18.57 -2.41 -5.91
CA ILE A 15 17.49 -3.30 -6.33
C ILE A 15 16.54 -3.47 -5.14
N ALA A 16 15.27 -3.13 -5.32
CA ALA A 16 14.27 -3.37 -4.29
C ALA A 16 14.10 -4.88 -4.09
N GLN A 17 14.36 -5.39 -2.88
CA GLN A 17 14.34 -6.83 -2.60
C GLN A 17 13.31 -7.22 -1.55
N ASP A 18 12.69 -8.37 -1.78
CA ASP A 18 11.84 -9.08 -0.84
C ASP A 18 12.43 -10.48 -0.64
N GLY A 19 13.26 -10.63 0.39
CA GLY A 19 14.10 -11.82 0.58
C GLY A 19 15.09 -12.02 -0.57
N SER A 20 14.87 -13.06 -1.39
CA SER A 20 15.72 -13.40 -2.54
C SER A 20 15.18 -12.91 -3.90
N LEU A 21 14.04 -12.22 -3.89
CA LEU A 21 13.31 -11.81 -5.10
C LEU A 21 13.30 -10.29 -5.26
N VAL A 22 13.14 -9.82 -6.50
CA VAL A 22 12.92 -8.40 -6.80
C VAL A 22 11.49 -8.02 -6.40
N SER A 23 11.37 -7.02 -5.54
CA SER A 23 10.08 -6.52 -5.07
C SER A 23 9.31 -5.81 -6.18
N GLN A 24 8.01 -6.07 -6.23
CA GLN A 24 7.08 -5.39 -7.13
C GLN A 24 6.65 -4.00 -6.61
N HIS A 25 6.99 -3.67 -5.36
CA HIS A 25 6.61 -2.40 -4.74
C HIS A 25 7.84 -1.78 -4.06
N PHE A 26 8.48 -0.82 -4.74
CA PHE A 26 9.69 -0.16 -4.25
C PHE A 26 9.53 0.47 -2.84
N GLY A 27 8.36 1.04 -2.52
CA GLY A 27 8.12 1.69 -1.22
C GLY A 27 7.85 0.73 -0.06
N HIS A 28 7.46 -0.52 -0.36
CA HIS A 28 7.03 -1.52 0.62
C HIS A 28 7.95 -2.76 0.64
N CYS A 29 9.13 -2.69 0.02
CA CYS A 29 10.08 -3.79 0.04
C CYS A 29 10.75 -3.94 1.42
N MET A 30 11.19 -5.16 1.73
CA MET A 30 11.91 -5.44 2.98
C MET A 30 13.22 -4.64 3.08
N SER A 31 13.98 -4.54 1.99
CA SER A 31 15.26 -3.82 1.95
C SER A 31 15.66 -3.53 0.51
N TYR A 32 16.72 -2.74 0.33
CA TYR A 32 17.34 -2.45 -0.95
C TYR A 32 18.70 -3.15 -1.03
N ALA A 33 18.84 -4.08 -1.96
CA ALA A 33 20.13 -4.69 -2.25
C ALA A 33 20.99 -3.70 -3.03
N LEU A 34 22.12 -3.31 -2.44
CA LEU A 34 23.05 -2.38 -3.05
C LEU A 34 24.15 -3.14 -3.78
N PHE A 35 24.49 -2.67 -4.97
CA PHE A 35 25.55 -3.21 -5.79
C PHE A 35 26.41 -2.10 -6.36
N ASN A 36 27.71 -2.31 -6.42
CA ASN A 36 28.62 -1.49 -7.20
C ASN A 36 28.91 -2.21 -8.52
N LEU A 37 28.77 -1.49 -9.63
CA LEU A 37 29.20 -1.90 -10.95
C LEU A 37 30.46 -1.12 -11.33
N GLU A 38 31.58 -1.83 -11.47
CA GLU A 38 32.89 -1.29 -11.88
C GLU A 38 33.50 -2.23 -12.93
N ASP A 39 33.89 -1.72 -14.11
CA ASP A 39 34.46 -2.51 -15.23
C ASP A 39 33.63 -3.77 -15.60
N GLY A 40 32.29 -3.67 -15.55
CA GLY A 40 31.40 -4.81 -15.84
C GLY A 40 31.35 -5.87 -14.73
N LYS A 41 31.96 -5.60 -13.57
CA LYS A 41 31.94 -6.48 -12.40
C LYS A 41 31.01 -5.93 -11.33
N LEU A 42 30.01 -6.73 -10.96
CA LEU A 42 29.14 -6.46 -9.82
C LEU A 42 29.81 -6.87 -8.51
N SER A 43 29.78 -5.98 -7.52
CA SER A 43 30.14 -6.24 -6.14
C SER A 43 28.95 -5.92 -5.24
N ARG A 44 28.46 -6.92 -4.50
CA ARG A 44 27.36 -6.73 -3.53
C ARG A 44 27.86 -5.93 -2.32
N LEU A 45 27.11 -4.90 -1.96
CA LEU A 45 27.31 -4.08 -0.77
C LEU A 45 26.34 -4.52 0.34
N PRO A 46 26.51 -4.02 1.58
CA PRO A 46 25.51 -4.19 2.63
C PRO A 46 24.14 -3.71 2.15
N ASP A 47 23.13 -4.53 2.37
CA ASP A 47 21.76 -4.19 2.04
C ASP A 47 21.32 -3.00 2.90
N LEU A 48 20.58 -2.07 2.28
CA LEU A 48 20.01 -0.93 2.98
C LEU A 48 18.62 -1.32 3.48
N GLU A 49 18.43 -1.32 4.79
CA GLU A 49 17.12 -1.56 5.40
C GLU A 49 16.14 -0.46 4.99
N ASN A 50 14.89 -0.83 4.73
CA ASN A 50 13.87 0.16 4.38
C ASN A 50 13.48 0.95 5.65
N PRO A 51 13.80 2.26 5.74
CA PRO A 51 13.44 3.10 6.90
C PRO A 51 11.93 3.37 7.00
N GLY A 52 11.12 2.87 6.06
CA GLY A 52 9.68 3.06 5.97
C GLY A 52 9.28 4.06 4.89
N HIS A 53 7.98 4.04 4.54
CA HIS A 53 7.38 4.94 3.57
C HIS A 53 7.22 6.35 4.16
N GLU A 54 8.24 7.18 4.01
CA GLU A 54 8.11 8.65 4.08
C GLU A 54 8.32 9.22 2.67
N PRO A 55 7.30 9.87 2.08
CA PRO A 55 7.41 10.52 0.78
C PRO A 55 8.60 11.50 0.74
N GLY A 56 9.55 11.28 -0.18
CA GLY A 56 10.69 12.17 -0.41
C GLY A 56 11.95 11.92 0.45
N LYS A 57 11.91 11.00 1.42
CA LYS A 57 13.07 10.65 2.25
C LYS A 57 14.01 9.66 1.58
N LEU A 58 13.44 8.61 0.97
CA LEU A 58 14.18 7.56 0.26
C LEU A 58 15.02 8.08 -0.93
N PRO A 59 14.50 8.96 -1.81
CA PRO A 59 15.29 9.52 -2.91
C PRO A 59 16.54 10.24 -2.47
N ARG A 60 16.41 11.06 -1.42
CA ARG A 60 17.54 11.80 -0.86
C ARG A 60 18.56 10.88 -0.18
N LEU A 61 18.09 9.83 0.49
CA LEU A 61 18.94 8.86 1.16
C LEU A 61 19.75 8.07 0.13
N LEU A 62 19.10 7.53 -0.89
CA LEU A 62 19.78 6.76 -1.95
C LEU A 62 20.73 7.66 -2.77
N ALA A 63 20.35 8.91 -3.02
CA ALA A 63 21.24 9.89 -3.64
C ALA A 63 22.46 10.19 -2.76
N ALA A 64 22.28 10.34 -1.44
CA ALA A 64 23.37 10.54 -0.49
C ALA A 64 24.30 9.32 -0.38
N GLU A 65 23.74 8.11 -0.55
CA GLU A 65 24.49 6.86 -0.67
C GLU A 65 25.24 6.73 -2.01
N GLY A 66 25.01 7.66 -2.95
CA GLY A 66 25.63 7.67 -4.27
C GLY A 66 25.01 6.67 -5.25
N VAL A 67 23.78 6.22 -5.01
CA VAL A 67 23.04 5.36 -5.95
C VAL A 67 22.72 6.14 -7.22
N ASN A 68 23.01 5.55 -8.37
CA ASN A 68 22.75 6.15 -9.69
C ASN A 68 21.59 5.46 -10.41
N LEU A 69 21.28 4.22 -10.05
CA LEU A 69 20.25 3.42 -10.71
C LEU A 69 19.42 2.66 -9.69
N ILE A 70 18.11 2.63 -9.92
CA ILE A 70 17.18 1.79 -9.18
C ILE A 70 16.52 0.78 -10.11
N ILE A 71 16.43 -0.47 -9.64
CA ILE A 71 15.70 -1.54 -10.31
C ILE A 71 14.59 -2.03 -9.40
N ALA A 72 13.35 -2.03 -9.90
CA ALA A 72 12.19 -2.53 -9.19
C ALA A 72 11.17 -3.17 -10.15
N GLY A 73 10.21 -3.92 -9.61
CA GLY A 73 9.06 -4.35 -10.39
C GLY A 73 8.06 -3.22 -10.62
N GLY A 74 7.80 -2.42 -9.59
CA GLY A 74 6.86 -1.30 -9.64
C GLY A 74 7.26 -0.18 -8.67
N MET A 75 6.96 1.05 -9.10
CA MET A 75 7.24 2.28 -8.37
C MET A 75 6.14 3.30 -8.70
N GLY A 76 5.69 4.06 -7.70
CA GLY A 76 4.68 5.10 -7.92
C GLY A 76 5.24 6.29 -8.71
N PRO A 77 4.41 6.99 -9.52
CA PRO A 77 4.85 8.04 -10.44
C PRO A 77 5.62 9.15 -9.72
N ARG A 78 5.10 9.59 -8.57
CA ARG A 78 5.75 10.60 -7.72
C ARG A 78 7.15 10.21 -7.24
N ALA A 79 7.41 8.91 -7.03
CA ALA A 79 8.74 8.47 -6.62
C ALA A 79 9.70 8.47 -7.82
N ILE A 80 9.22 8.08 -9.01
CA ILE A 80 9.98 8.15 -10.26
C ILE A 80 10.46 9.58 -10.49
N ASP A 81 9.53 10.56 -10.45
CA ASP A 81 9.86 11.99 -10.62
C ASP A 81 10.96 12.42 -9.63
N LEU A 82 10.81 12.06 -8.35
CA LEU A 82 11.79 12.42 -7.32
C LEU A 82 13.16 11.76 -7.53
N PHE A 83 13.22 10.53 -8.04
CA PHE A 83 14.49 9.88 -8.35
C PHE A 83 15.16 10.52 -9.55
N GLU A 84 14.42 10.79 -10.61
CA GLU A 84 14.92 11.48 -11.80
C GLU A 84 15.41 12.90 -11.48
N GLU A 85 14.68 13.65 -10.64
CA GLU A 85 15.10 14.97 -10.12
C GLU A 85 16.41 14.91 -9.32
N ASN A 86 16.72 13.77 -8.69
CA ASN A 86 17.98 13.54 -7.98
C ASN A 86 19.08 12.91 -8.86
N GLY A 87 18.83 12.77 -10.17
CA GLY A 87 19.78 12.18 -11.12
C GLY A 87 19.93 10.67 -10.98
N ILE A 88 18.90 9.99 -10.49
CA ILE A 88 18.85 8.54 -10.32
C ILE A 88 17.94 7.96 -11.40
N GLU A 89 18.52 7.11 -12.24
CA GLU A 89 17.77 6.37 -13.27
C GLU A 89 16.90 5.29 -12.62
N VAL A 90 15.71 5.03 -13.17
CA VAL A 90 14.80 4.01 -12.65
C VAL A 90 14.43 3.01 -13.76
N ILE A 91 14.58 1.73 -13.48
CA ILE A 91 14.12 0.63 -14.33
C ILE A 91 13.01 -0.12 -13.61
N LEU A 92 11.84 -0.14 -14.24
CA LEU A 92 10.63 -0.80 -13.74
C LEU A 92 10.29 -2.05 -14.55
N GLY A 93 9.37 -2.86 -14.04
CA GLY A 93 8.89 -4.09 -14.69
C GLY A 93 9.80 -5.30 -14.49
N VAL A 94 10.77 -5.24 -13.56
CA VAL A 94 11.66 -6.36 -13.26
C VAL A 94 11.04 -7.25 -12.18
N SER A 95 11.00 -8.56 -12.45
CA SER A 95 10.48 -9.55 -11.52
C SER A 95 11.35 -10.80 -11.52
N GLY A 96 11.26 -11.58 -10.44
CA GLY A 96 12.01 -12.83 -10.28
C GLY A 96 13.22 -12.69 -9.36
N ASP A 97 14.26 -13.49 -9.61
CA ASP A 97 15.43 -13.62 -8.74
C ASP A 97 16.33 -12.38 -8.80
N LEU A 98 16.80 -11.95 -7.64
CA LEU A 98 17.61 -10.76 -7.48
C LEU A 98 18.99 -10.86 -8.14
N GLY A 99 19.63 -12.03 -8.03
CA GLY A 99 20.92 -12.28 -8.69
C GLY A 99 20.77 -12.21 -10.20
N ARG A 100 19.72 -12.85 -10.73
CA ARG A 100 19.40 -12.79 -12.17
C ARG A 100 19.11 -11.38 -12.65
N ALA A 101 18.41 -10.57 -11.86
CA ALA A 101 18.11 -9.18 -12.22
C ALA A 101 19.40 -8.33 -12.29
N ALA A 102 20.28 -8.47 -11.31
CA ALA A 102 21.58 -7.78 -11.31
C ALA A 102 22.45 -8.23 -12.50
N GLU A 103 22.52 -9.54 -12.77
CA GLU A 103 23.26 -10.08 -13.91
C GLU A 103 22.65 -9.64 -15.25
N ALA A 104 21.33 -9.64 -15.39
CA ALA A 104 20.65 -9.19 -16.60
C ALA A 104 20.92 -7.71 -16.89
N TYR A 105 21.03 -6.88 -15.85
CA TYR A 105 21.43 -5.48 -15.99
C TYR A 105 22.85 -5.35 -16.57
N VAL A 106 23.83 -6.07 -16.01
CA VAL A 106 25.22 -6.04 -16.49
C VAL A 106 25.36 -6.54 -17.92
N ASN A 107 24.57 -7.56 -18.28
CA ASN A 107 24.55 -8.09 -19.64
C ASN A 107 23.75 -7.23 -20.63
N GLY A 108 23.10 -6.14 -20.16
CA GLY A 108 22.24 -5.29 -20.99
C GLY A 108 20.99 -6.00 -21.52
N THR A 109 20.62 -7.15 -20.95
CA THR A 109 19.44 -7.94 -21.33
C THR A 109 18.23 -7.66 -20.45
N LEU A 110 18.34 -6.71 -19.52
CA LEU A 110 17.25 -6.31 -18.64
C LEU A 110 16.20 -5.53 -19.44
N THR A 111 15.10 -6.18 -19.77
CA THR A 111 13.96 -5.53 -20.42
C THR A 111 13.20 -4.70 -19.38
N ALA A 112 13.31 -3.38 -19.45
CA ALA A 112 12.43 -2.48 -18.71
C ALA A 112 10.97 -2.72 -19.18
N GLY A 113 10.06 -2.94 -18.25
CA GLY A 113 8.62 -2.95 -18.55
C GLY A 113 8.22 -1.55 -19.01
N THR A 114 7.42 -1.47 -20.07
CA THR A 114 6.96 -0.21 -20.70
C THR A 114 6.26 0.69 -19.68
N SER A 115 6.99 1.63 -19.11
CA SER A 115 6.42 2.78 -18.40
C SER A 115 6.54 3.99 -19.31
N SER A 116 5.76 3.98 -20.40
CA SER A 116 5.67 5.10 -21.34
C SER A 116 4.31 5.75 -21.17
N CYS A 117 4.21 6.69 -20.23
CA CYS A 117 3.14 7.68 -20.23
C CYS A 117 3.40 8.64 -21.40
N SER A 118 2.99 8.25 -22.61
CA SER A 118 2.92 9.15 -23.75
C SER A 118 1.64 9.97 -23.63
N HIS A 119 1.83 11.25 -23.35
CA HIS A 119 0.83 12.32 -23.45
C HIS A 119 0.21 12.34 -24.85
N GLU A 120 -1.08 12.04 -24.97
CA GLU A 120 -1.92 12.50 -26.08
C GLU A 120 -3.31 12.91 -25.57
N ASP A 121 -3.66 14.15 -25.89
CA ASP A 121 -4.88 14.87 -25.57
C ASP A 121 -6.19 14.07 -25.65
N HIS A 122 -6.88 13.93 -24.52
CA HIS A 122 -8.33 13.77 -24.52
C HIS A 122 -8.98 14.64 -23.44
N ALA A 123 -9.58 15.73 -23.89
CA ALA A 123 -10.66 16.38 -23.16
C ALA A 123 -11.91 15.49 -23.22
N CYS A 124 -12.26 14.85 -22.12
CA CYS A 124 -13.63 14.40 -21.85
C CYS A 124 -13.95 14.62 -20.37
N GLY A 125 -15.03 15.35 -20.11
CA GLY A 125 -15.57 15.51 -18.78
C GLY A 125 -16.19 14.21 -18.27
N GLY A 126 -16.00 13.94 -16.99
CA GLY A 126 -16.63 12.84 -16.28
C GLY A 126 -15.82 12.43 -15.07
N GLU A 127 -16.34 12.76 -13.89
CA GLU A 127 -16.17 12.02 -12.63
C GLU A 127 -14.73 11.65 -12.23
N ASP A 128 -14.08 12.63 -11.60
CA ASP A 128 -12.86 12.49 -10.79
C ASP A 128 -13.10 11.48 -9.64
N HIS A 129 -12.68 10.23 -9.89
CA HIS A 129 -12.53 9.20 -8.88
C HIS A 129 -11.09 8.69 -8.92
N GLU A 130 -10.14 9.57 -8.57
CA GLU A 130 -8.77 9.18 -8.25
C GLU A 130 -8.65 9.01 -6.73
N HIS A 131 -8.85 7.78 -6.26
CA HIS A 131 -8.35 7.38 -4.94
C HIS A 131 -7.57 6.08 -5.07
N GLU A 132 -6.27 6.22 -5.38
CA GLU A 132 -5.24 5.26 -4.96
C GLU A 132 -5.26 5.18 -3.43
N HIS A 133 -5.76 4.06 -2.90
CA HIS A 133 -5.52 3.69 -1.51
C HIS A 133 -4.81 2.33 -1.48
N ASP A 134 -3.53 2.33 -1.87
CA ASP A 134 -2.59 1.32 -1.43
C ASP A 134 -2.17 1.66 0.01
N HIS A 135 -2.93 1.13 0.97
CA HIS A 135 -2.39 0.81 2.29
C HIS A 135 -2.95 -0.55 2.67
N PRO A 136 -2.14 -1.61 2.81
CA PRO A 136 -2.54 -2.75 3.62
C PRO A 136 -2.48 -2.33 5.10
N ALA A 137 -3.39 -1.45 5.51
CA ALA A 137 -3.63 -1.15 6.92
C ALA A 137 -4.73 -2.09 7.38
N HIS A 138 -4.34 -3.10 8.17
CA HIS A 138 -5.20 -4.12 8.74
C HIS A 138 -6.13 -3.58 9.86
N ILE A 139 -6.83 -2.48 9.59
CA ILE A 139 -7.76 -1.85 10.53
C ILE A 139 -9.17 -2.34 10.20
N VAL A 140 -9.67 -3.22 11.06
CA VAL A 140 -10.99 -3.86 10.96
C VAL A 140 -11.95 -3.15 11.90
N CYS A 141 -13.08 -2.68 11.39
CA CYS A 141 -14.16 -2.14 12.18
C CYS A 141 -15.31 -3.15 12.30
N ILE A 142 -15.86 -3.32 13.49
CA ILE A 142 -16.99 -4.20 13.77
C ILE A 142 -18.09 -3.37 14.47
N SER A 143 -19.31 -3.40 13.94
CA SER A 143 -20.46 -2.78 14.60
C SER A 143 -20.82 -3.54 15.89
N SER A 144 -21.05 -2.83 16.99
CA SER A 144 -21.37 -3.45 18.28
C SER A 144 -22.47 -2.74 19.05
N THR A 145 -23.15 -3.51 19.89
CA THR A 145 -24.12 -3.03 20.87
C THR A 145 -23.49 -2.64 22.21
N GLY A 146 -22.20 -2.94 22.42
CA GLY A 146 -21.50 -2.69 23.68
C GLY A 146 -20.06 -2.21 23.50
N THR A 147 -19.37 -2.07 24.64
CA THR A 147 -18.03 -1.46 24.73
C THR A 147 -16.94 -2.46 25.08
N SER A 148 -17.16 -3.76 24.85
CA SER A 148 -16.19 -4.83 25.10
C SER A 148 -16.11 -5.79 23.91
N LEU A 149 -15.00 -6.53 23.78
CA LEU A 149 -14.82 -7.53 22.70
C LEU A 149 -15.78 -8.72 22.81
N ASP A 150 -16.31 -8.99 24.01
CA ASP A 150 -17.35 -9.99 24.25
C ASP A 150 -18.76 -9.44 23.98
N SER A 151 -18.90 -8.15 23.68
CA SER A 151 -20.21 -7.57 23.35
C SER A 151 -20.73 -8.14 22.02
N PRO A 152 -22.05 -8.31 21.88
CA PRO A 152 -22.62 -8.79 20.63
C PRO A 152 -22.43 -7.76 19.51
N ALA A 153 -22.06 -8.26 18.33
CA ALA A 153 -22.01 -7.46 17.11
C ALA A 153 -23.41 -6.97 16.73
N ASP A 154 -23.55 -5.71 16.32
CA ASP A 154 -24.82 -5.15 15.89
C ASP A 154 -25.03 -5.43 14.40
N MET A 155 -26.21 -5.93 14.05
CA MET A 155 -26.62 -6.20 12.67
C MET A 155 -26.95 -4.93 11.89
N ARG A 156 -27.09 -3.78 12.56
CA ARG A 156 -27.43 -2.50 11.94
C ARG A 156 -26.17 -1.66 11.81
N PHE A 157 -25.71 -1.45 10.58
CA PHE A 157 -24.52 -0.62 10.34
C PHE A 157 -24.70 0.82 10.85
N GLY A 158 -25.58 1.61 10.22
CA GLY A 158 -25.63 3.06 10.47
C GLY A 158 -26.08 3.43 11.89
N ARG A 159 -26.92 2.61 12.53
CA ARG A 159 -27.47 2.89 13.87
C ARG A 159 -26.87 1.99 14.96
N ALA A 160 -25.77 1.30 14.69
CA ALA A 160 -25.01 0.64 15.74
C ALA A 160 -24.62 1.70 16.79
N PRO A 161 -24.81 1.44 18.09
CA PRO A 161 -24.45 2.41 19.12
C PRO A 161 -22.93 2.53 19.29
N TYR A 162 -22.16 1.49 18.96
CA TYR A 162 -20.70 1.48 19.06
C TYR A 162 -20.04 0.86 17.82
N PHE A 163 -18.81 1.26 17.57
CA PHE A 163 -17.92 0.67 16.58
C PHE A 163 -16.61 0.28 17.24
N ALA A 164 -16.23 -0.98 17.07
CA ALA A 164 -14.97 -1.52 17.54
C ALA A 164 -13.97 -1.51 16.39
N VAL A 165 -12.97 -0.64 16.48
CA VAL A 165 -11.86 -0.55 15.53
C VAL A 165 -10.66 -1.31 16.07
N ILE A 166 -10.24 -2.31 15.31
CA ILE A 166 -9.23 -3.27 15.69
C ILE A 166 -8.09 -3.13 14.69
N ASN A 167 -6.93 -2.75 15.19
CA ASN A 167 -5.71 -2.71 14.40
C ASN A 167 -5.00 -4.06 14.55
N LEU A 168 -5.04 -4.90 13.52
CA LEU A 168 -4.40 -6.22 13.56
C LEU A 168 -2.87 -6.13 13.55
N ALA A 169 -2.28 -5.06 13.01
CA ALA A 169 -0.83 -4.87 13.00
C ALA A 169 -0.29 -4.51 14.39
N ALA A 170 -1.02 -3.64 15.12
CA ALA A 170 -0.67 -3.24 16.48
C ALA A 170 -1.25 -4.18 17.56
N ASN A 171 -2.15 -5.09 17.19
CA ASN A 171 -2.96 -5.92 18.09
C ASN A 171 -3.70 -5.09 19.16
N THR A 172 -4.21 -3.92 18.78
CA THR A 172 -4.93 -3.00 19.67
C THR A 172 -6.38 -2.84 19.22
N ALA A 173 -7.32 -2.83 20.16
CA ALA A 173 -8.73 -2.54 19.91
C ALA A 173 -9.16 -1.25 20.59
N SER A 174 -9.84 -0.38 19.84
CA SER A 174 -10.45 0.86 20.32
C SER A 174 -11.94 0.83 19.99
N ILE A 175 -12.79 1.02 21.00
CA ILE A 175 -14.24 1.04 20.80
C ILE A 175 -14.73 2.47 21.02
N PHE A 176 -15.44 3.02 20.05
CA PHE A 176 -16.00 4.36 20.13
C PHE A 176 -17.52 4.35 19.96
N GLN A 177 -18.18 5.30 20.60
CA GLN A 177 -19.62 5.50 20.47
C GLN A 177 -19.94 6.16 19.13
N ASN A 178 -20.99 5.69 18.45
CA ASN A 178 -21.49 6.31 17.24
C ASN A 178 -22.24 7.61 17.59
N PRO A 179 -21.73 8.79 17.20
CA PRO A 179 -22.39 10.06 17.50
C PRO A 179 -23.63 10.31 16.61
N PHE A 180 -23.87 9.47 15.61
CA PHE A 180 -24.91 9.67 14.61
C PHE A 180 -26.16 8.79 14.83
N THR A 181 -26.26 8.10 15.97
CA THR A 181 -27.40 7.21 16.31
C THR A 181 -28.77 7.89 16.19
N ASP A 182 -28.83 9.16 16.58
CA ASP A 182 -30.05 9.97 16.67
C ASP A 182 -30.32 10.80 15.41
N ALA A 183 -29.46 10.71 14.40
CA ALA A 183 -29.66 11.47 13.16
C ALA A 183 -30.88 10.96 12.37
N GLU A 184 -31.66 11.90 11.83
CA GLU A 184 -32.91 11.61 11.12
C GLU A 184 -32.68 10.89 9.78
N SER A 185 -31.57 11.19 9.07
CA SER A 185 -31.20 10.55 7.81
C SER A 185 -29.71 10.69 7.50
N GLY A 186 -29.23 9.90 6.52
CA GLY A 186 -27.84 9.96 6.05
C GLY A 186 -26.81 9.38 7.03
N VAL A 187 -27.26 8.58 8.00
CA VAL A 187 -26.39 8.04 9.04
C VAL A 187 -25.30 7.13 8.48
N GLY A 188 -25.66 6.25 7.53
CA GLY A 188 -24.72 5.34 6.87
C GLY A 188 -23.53 6.06 6.24
N PRO A 189 -23.73 6.98 5.28
CA PRO A 189 -22.64 7.73 4.67
C PRO A 189 -21.76 8.52 5.66
N LYS A 190 -22.36 9.13 6.69
CA LYS A 190 -21.60 9.85 7.73
C LYS A 190 -20.71 8.93 8.56
N VAL A 191 -21.21 7.75 8.92
CA VAL A 191 -20.42 6.73 9.61
C VAL A 191 -19.28 6.25 8.71
N VAL A 192 -19.54 5.98 7.43
CA VAL A 192 -18.48 5.58 6.50
C VAL A 192 -17.39 6.63 6.40
N GLN A 193 -17.76 7.91 6.29
CA GLN A 193 -16.78 9.00 6.24
C GLN A 193 -15.94 9.07 7.53
N LEU A 194 -16.56 8.83 8.70
CA LEU A 194 -15.86 8.74 9.97
C LEU A 194 -14.88 7.56 9.98
N LEU A 195 -15.30 6.38 9.53
CA LEU A 195 -14.47 5.17 9.45
C LEU A 195 -13.29 5.35 8.50
N ALA A 196 -13.54 5.89 7.30
CA ALA A 196 -12.50 6.21 6.32
C ALA A 196 -11.47 7.20 6.89
N SER A 197 -11.94 8.23 7.62
CA SER A 197 -11.05 9.19 8.30
C SER A 197 -10.21 8.57 9.41
N ASN A 198 -10.64 7.44 9.99
CA ASN A 198 -9.88 6.66 10.96
C ASN A 198 -8.97 5.60 10.30
N GLY A 199 -8.89 5.56 8.96
CA GLY A 199 -8.08 4.59 8.23
C GLY A 199 -8.63 3.16 8.28
N VAL A 200 -9.93 2.99 8.53
CA VAL A 200 -10.58 1.68 8.52
C VAL A 200 -10.66 1.18 7.08
N SER A 201 -10.04 0.03 6.83
CA SER A 201 -10.03 -0.60 5.51
C SER A 201 -11.11 -1.68 5.37
N VAL A 202 -11.53 -2.26 6.49
CA VAL A 202 -12.50 -3.38 6.51
C VAL A 202 -13.60 -3.09 7.51
N LEU A 203 -14.84 -3.30 7.11
CA LEU A 203 -16.03 -3.22 7.95
C LEU A 203 -16.73 -4.57 8.01
N ILE A 204 -16.99 -5.06 9.21
CA ILE A 204 -17.81 -6.23 9.47
C ILE A 204 -19.12 -5.76 10.11
N THR A 205 -20.23 -6.01 9.44
CA THR A 205 -21.57 -5.60 9.88
C THR A 205 -22.61 -6.59 9.39
N GLY A 206 -23.81 -6.58 9.96
CA GLY A 206 -24.92 -7.34 9.39
C GLY A 206 -25.39 -6.76 8.07
N ARG A 207 -26.49 -6.00 8.09
CA ARG A 207 -27.05 -5.37 6.90
C ARG A 207 -26.56 -3.95 6.72
N SER A 208 -26.06 -3.64 5.53
CA SER A 208 -25.89 -2.26 5.07
C SER A 208 -27.00 -1.89 4.08
N GLY A 209 -27.58 -0.69 4.20
CA GLY A 209 -28.55 -0.19 3.22
C GLY A 209 -27.82 0.38 1.99
N GLY A 210 -28.51 0.50 0.85
CA GLY A 210 -27.87 0.90 -0.43
C GLY A 210 -27.07 2.21 -0.38
N ASN A 211 -27.51 3.20 0.41
CA ASN A 211 -26.76 4.45 0.61
C ASN A 211 -25.43 4.25 1.35
N ALA A 212 -25.38 3.28 2.28
CA ALA A 212 -24.15 2.94 2.99
C ALA A 212 -23.18 2.18 2.08
N SER A 213 -23.67 1.25 1.26
CA SER A 213 -22.84 0.49 0.31
C SER A 213 -22.14 1.41 -0.70
N ALA A 214 -22.87 2.39 -1.25
CA ALA A 214 -22.28 3.40 -2.15
C ALA A 214 -21.17 4.20 -1.46
N ALA A 215 -21.40 4.62 -0.21
CA ALA A 215 -20.39 5.33 0.57
C ALA A 215 -19.18 4.44 0.90
N LEU A 216 -19.38 3.16 1.24
CA LEU A 216 -18.31 2.20 1.53
C LEU A 216 -17.38 2.04 0.32
N LYS A 217 -17.97 1.90 -0.88
CA LYS A 217 -17.21 1.83 -2.13
C LYS A 217 -16.43 3.13 -2.39
N ALA A 218 -17.05 4.29 -2.19
CA ALA A 218 -16.39 5.58 -2.37
C ALA A 218 -15.25 5.82 -1.34
N GLY A 219 -15.39 5.27 -0.14
CA GLY A 219 -14.36 5.34 0.92
C GLY A 219 -13.30 4.24 0.85
N GLY A 220 -13.34 3.34 -0.13
CA GLY A 220 -12.40 2.23 -0.26
C GLY A 220 -12.48 1.19 0.87
N ILE A 221 -13.62 1.07 1.55
CA ILE A 221 -13.79 0.17 2.69
C ILE A 221 -14.43 -1.15 2.22
N ALA A 222 -13.72 -2.26 2.41
CA ALA A 222 -14.26 -3.59 2.15
C ALA A 222 -15.28 -3.97 3.22
N ALA A 223 -16.50 -4.36 2.84
CA ALA A 223 -17.56 -4.71 3.77
C ALA A 223 -17.85 -6.21 3.75
N TYR A 224 -18.02 -6.81 4.92
CA TYR A 224 -18.36 -8.22 5.11
C TYR A 224 -19.68 -8.35 5.87
N GLU A 225 -20.50 -9.31 5.45
CA GLU A 225 -21.81 -9.58 6.03
C GLU A 225 -21.71 -10.53 7.23
N LEU A 226 -22.31 -10.13 8.34
CA LEU A 226 -22.63 -11.00 9.47
C LEU A 226 -24.04 -11.56 9.31
N THR A 227 -24.13 -12.88 9.16
CA THR A 227 -25.41 -13.60 9.04
C THR A 227 -25.94 -14.10 10.39
N GLU A 228 -25.07 -14.17 11.41
CA GLU A 228 -25.39 -14.74 12.72
C GLU A 228 -25.04 -13.77 13.87
N PRO A 229 -25.83 -13.73 14.95
CA PRO A 229 -25.54 -12.90 16.12
C PRO A 229 -24.37 -13.51 16.90
N ILE A 230 -23.17 -13.03 16.61
CA ILE A 230 -21.92 -13.42 17.28
C ILE A 230 -21.29 -12.22 17.99
N THR A 231 -20.32 -12.46 18.85
CA THR A 231 -19.54 -11.41 19.55
C THR A 231 -18.55 -10.71 18.62
N ILE A 232 -18.03 -9.55 19.03
CA ILE A 232 -16.97 -8.84 18.28
C ILE A 232 -15.75 -9.75 18.09
N ALA A 233 -15.34 -10.47 19.14
CA ALA A 233 -14.21 -11.39 19.08
C ALA A 233 -14.45 -12.52 18.08
N GLU A 234 -15.63 -13.15 18.09
CA GLU A 234 -15.98 -14.22 17.13
C GLU A 234 -16.07 -13.70 15.69
N ALA A 235 -16.64 -12.50 15.49
CA ALA A 235 -16.69 -11.87 14.18
C ALA A 235 -15.29 -11.60 13.61
N LEU A 236 -14.37 -11.14 14.45
CA LEU A 236 -12.97 -10.97 14.08
C LEU A 236 -12.32 -12.31 13.71
N GLN A 237 -12.58 -13.37 14.49
CA GLN A 237 -12.03 -14.69 14.19
C GLN A 237 -12.53 -15.25 12.86
N LYS A 238 -13.84 -15.16 12.59
CA LYS A 238 -14.41 -15.58 11.29
C LYS A 238 -13.82 -14.79 10.12
N TYR A 239 -13.55 -13.51 10.31
CA TYR A 239 -12.87 -12.68 9.32
C TYR A 239 -11.45 -13.18 9.04
N LEU A 240 -10.66 -13.42 10.09
CA LEU A 240 -9.30 -13.96 9.96
C LEU A 240 -9.28 -15.37 9.37
N ALA A 241 -10.32 -16.16 9.60
CA ALA A 241 -10.51 -17.49 9.01
C ALA A 241 -11.05 -17.46 7.57
N HIS A 242 -11.34 -16.27 7.02
CA HIS A 242 -11.96 -16.07 5.70
C HIS A 242 -13.33 -16.76 5.54
N GLU A 243 -14.10 -16.88 6.62
CA GLU A 243 -15.42 -17.52 6.65
C GLU A 243 -16.59 -16.53 6.43
N LEU A 244 -16.29 -15.24 6.32
CA LEU A 244 -17.30 -14.20 6.08
C LEU A 244 -17.50 -13.93 4.59
N SER A 245 -18.76 -13.76 4.19
CA SER A 245 -19.10 -13.36 2.84
C SER A 245 -18.89 -11.85 2.64
N PRO A 246 -18.28 -11.42 1.52
CA PRO A 246 -18.24 -10.01 1.18
C PRO A 246 -19.68 -9.51 0.94
N LEU A 247 -19.96 -8.32 1.44
CA LEU A 247 -21.27 -7.66 1.30
C LEU A 247 -21.39 -6.91 -0.04
N MET A 248 -20.34 -6.91 -0.87
CA MET A 248 -20.28 -6.33 -2.22
C MET A 248 -19.47 -7.22 -3.17
#